data_AF-A0A9E2VJR7-F1
#
_entry.id   AF-A0A9E2VJR7-F1
#
_cell.length_a   1.000
_cell.length_b   1.000
_cell.length_c   1.000
_cell.angle_alpha   90.00
_cell.angle_beta   90.00
_cell.angle_gamma   90.00
#
_symmetry.space_group_name_H-M   'P 1'
#
loop_
_entity.id
_entity.type
_entity.pdbx_description
1 polymer ?
#
loop_
_entity_poly.entity_id
_entity_poly.type
_entity_poly.pdbx_seq_one_letter_code
_entity_poly.pdbx_strand_id
1 'polypeptide(L)'
;MSASTKDTRWAALEGKVAAAWVWRRILPVLLVMPASLAAGGVPDIVGRYVGAWTNITFGSTGKAVIAIQVTGTNANLAFDMDGYVFGQMDPPLINMPGTVQGDIIQLDDQGVGMFGNITGNVDATHGTLTATLTNIPGGFILQVTATGTVTNSAINLAYTVSFPGAPSPTNPARGAMSVILIPPITITQFGRQGTSLMLQWSGGQGPFTVQQATDPSLAVWSDVTAATTNTSATVPVPVGGNAILRVAGQ
;
A
#
# COMPACT_ATOMS: atom_id res chain seq x y z
N MET A 1 10.32 77.26 27.89
CA MET A 1 9.72 76.53 29.03
C MET A 1 9.18 75.21 28.53
N SER A 2 9.59 74.13 29.20
CA SER A 2 9.04 72.78 29.24
C SER A 2 8.78 72.01 27.93
N ALA A 3 9.61 70.98 27.73
CA ALA A 3 9.30 69.81 26.94
C ALA A 3 8.13 69.02 27.54
N SER A 4 7.40 68.26 26.70
CA SER A 4 6.71 67.03 27.13
C SER A 4 6.40 66.11 25.94
N THR A 5 7.26 65.09 25.81
CA THR A 5 6.95 63.68 25.59
C THR A 5 6.03 63.30 24.42
N LYS A 6 6.65 63.02 23.26
CA LYS A 6 6.10 62.13 22.22
C LYS A 6 6.09 60.69 22.74
N ASP A 7 4.92 60.06 22.67
CA ASP A 7 4.67 58.68 23.03
C ASP A 7 5.42 57.70 22.10
N THR A 8 6.58 57.24 22.53
CA THR A 8 7.31 56.09 21.98
C THR A 8 6.73 54.79 22.52
N ARG A 9 5.61 54.32 21.95
CA ARG A 9 5.05 52.99 22.24
C ARG A 9 4.82 52.09 21.02
N TRP A 10 5.38 52.44 19.86
CA TRP A 10 5.30 51.61 18.64
C TRP A 10 6.63 50.94 18.21
N ALA A 11 7.70 51.03 19.01
CA ALA A 11 9.02 50.48 18.66
C ALA A 11 9.36 49.14 19.35
N ALA A 12 8.39 48.41 19.90
CA ALA A 12 8.62 47.15 20.64
C ALA A 12 7.86 45.93 20.11
N LEU A 13 7.45 45.94 18.83
CA LEU A 13 6.88 44.77 18.13
C LEU A 13 7.67 44.37 16.87
N GLU A 14 8.86 44.93 16.66
CA GLU A 14 9.81 44.50 15.62
C GLU A 14 10.94 43.60 16.18
N GLY A 15 10.72 43.01 17.35
CA GLY A 15 11.63 42.03 17.94
C GLY A 15 11.00 40.65 17.99
N LYS A 16 11.53 39.71 17.19
CA LYS A 16 11.38 38.24 17.26
C LYS A 16 10.46 37.54 16.24
N VAL A 17 10.64 37.80 14.95
CA VAL A 17 10.42 36.74 13.93
C VAL A 17 11.55 36.66 12.90
N ALA A 18 12.77 37.02 13.32
CA ALA A 18 13.99 36.74 12.58
C ALA A 18 14.74 35.60 13.29
N ALA A 19 14.32 34.34 13.07
CA ALA A 19 15.14 33.13 13.23
C ALA A 19 14.27 31.85 13.12
N ALA A 20 13.88 31.48 11.91
CA ALA A 20 13.69 30.07 11.54
C ALA A 20 13.62 29.91 10.02
N TRP A 21 14.52 30.57 9.29
CA TRP A 21 14.82 30.20 7.91
C TRP A 21 15.64 28.89 7.94
N VAL A 22 14.96 27.78 8.25
CA VAL A 22 15.51 26.44 8.08
C VAL A 22 15.42 26.11 6.60
N TRP A 23 16.37 26.62 5.81
CA TRP A 23 16.75 25.98 4.55
C TRP A 23 17.40 24.64 4.89
N ARG A 24 16.61 23.63 5.27
CA ARG A 24 17.08 22.25 5.15
C ARG A 24 17.17 22.01 3.66
N ARG A 25 18.42 22.05 3.16
CA ARG A 25 18.82 21.52 1.87
C ARG A 25 18.03 20.23 1.64
N ILE A 26 17.06 20.28 0.74
CA ILE A 26 16.55 19.07 0.10
C ILE A 26 17.74 18.60 -0.72
N LEU A 27 18.57 17.75 -0.12
CA LEU A 27 19.46 16.91 -0.89
C LEU A 27 18.56 16.26 -1.95
N PRO A 28 18.84 16.39 -3.25
CA PRO A 28 18.28 15.44 -4.18
C PRO A 28 18.80 14.11 -3.69
N VAL A 29 17.95 13.36 -2.98
CA VAL A 29 18.15 11.94 -2.82
C VAL A 29 18.00 11.41 -4.23
N LEU A 30 19.10 11.42 -4.97
CA LEU A 30 19.25 10.70 -6.21
C LEU A 30 19.23 9.24 -5.78
N LEU A 31 18.02 8.70 -5.62
CA LEU A 31 17.80 7.29 -5.44
C LEU A 31 18.24 6.69 -6.78
N VAL A 32 19.50 6.27 -6.85
CA VAL A 32 19.95 5.33 -7.89
C VAL A 32 19.23 4.03 -7.53
N MET A 33 17.99 3.92 -7.98
CA MET A 33 17.27 2.65 -7.96
C MET A 33 18.14 1.71 -8.80
N PRO A 34 18.61 0.56 -8.27
CA PRO A 34 19.17 -0.46 -9.15
C PRO A 34 18.17 -0.71 -10.26
N ALA A 35 18.64 -0.93 -11.49
CA ALA A 35 17.77 -1.27 -12.61
C ALA A 35 16.89 -2.43 -12.15
N SER A 36 15.63 -2.12 -11.86
CA SER A 36 14.69 -3.13 -11.44
C SER A 36 14.49 -4.03 -12.63
N LEU A 37 14.65 -5.33 -12.44
CA LEU A 37 14.19 -6.27 -13.44
C LEU A 37 12.70 -6.01 -13.61
N ALA A 38 12.30 -5.61 -14.82
CA ALA A 38 10.91 -5.57 -15.18
C ALA A 38 10.31 -6.96 -14.99
N ALA A 39 8.99 -7.02 -14.76
CA ALA A 39 8.31 -8.30 -14.71
C ALA A 39 8.39 -8.96 -16.10
N GLY A 40 8.45 -10.30 -16.15
CA GLY A 40 8.48 -11.05 -17.42
C GLY A 40 7.14 -11.05 -18.15
N GLY A 41 6.08 -10.51 -17.53
CA GLY A 41 4.75 -10.30 -18.10
C GLY A 41 3.69 -10.09 -17.02
N VAL A 42 2.43 -9.96 -17.41
CA VAL A 42 1.29 -9.78 -16.48
C VAL A 42 1.18 -10.89 -15.41
N PRO A 43 1.42 -12.18 -15.70
CA PRO A 43 1.37 -13.23 -14.67
C PRO A 43 2.34 -13.01 -13.50
N ASP A 44 3.48 -12.36 -13.75
CA ASP A 44 4.54 -12.16 -12.74
C ASP A 44 4.20 -11.06 -11.74
N ILE A 45 3.21 -10.23 -12.02
CA ILE A 45 2.76 -9.14 -11.14
C ILE A 45 1.47 -9.48 -10.39
N VAL A 46 0.85 -10.63 -10.66
CA VAL A 46 -0.33 -11.13 -9.93
C VAL A 46 0.05 -11.46 -8.49
N GLY A 47 -0.73 -10.96 -7.54
CA GLY A 47 -0.48 -11.22 -6.12
C GLY A 47 -0.96 -10.11 -5.20
N ARG A 48 -0.69 -10.28 -3.90
CA ARG A 48 -1.03 -9.31 -2.86
C ARG A 48 0.23 -8.56 -2.43
N TYR A 49 0.21 -7.26 -2.57
CA TYR A 49 1.28 -6.35 -2.15
C TYR A 49 0.83 -5.59 -0.91
N VAL A 50 1.73 -5.46 0.07
CA VAL A 50 1.48 -4.76 1.33
C VAL A 50 2.61 -3.78 1.61
N GLY A 51 2.26 -2.62 2.14
CA GLY A 51 3.24 -1.63 2.57
C GLY A 51 2.57 -0.40 3.14
N ALA A 52 3.04 0.78 2.74
CA ALA A 52 2.57 2.04 3.28
C ALA A 52 2.56 3.15 2.22
N TRP A 53 1.77 4.18 2.51
CA TRP A 53 1.74 5.42 1.76
C TRP A 53 2.07 6.62 2.66
N THR A 54 2.58 7.68 2.07
CA THR A 54 2.89 8.94 2.76
C THR A 54 2.54 10.12 1.87
N ASN A 55 1.70 11.03 2.37
CA ASN A 55 1.53 12.36 1.81
C ASN A 55 2.67 13.25 2.33
N ILE A 56 3.60 13.59 1.46
CA ILE A 56 4.80 14.38 1.79
C ILE A 56 4.41 15.83 2.12
N THR A 57 3.36 16.36 1.49
CA THR A 57 2.93 17.75 1.69
C THR A 57 2.26 17.97 3.05
N PHE A 58 1.40 17.05 3.49
CA PHE A 58 0.61 17.18 4.72
C PHE A 58 1.07 16.26 5.87
N GLY A 59 2.01 15.35 5.62
CA GLY A 59 2.58 14.45 6.62
C GLY A 59 1.68 13.28 7.02
N SER A 60 0.51 13.12 6.40
CA SER A 60 -0.35 11.95 6.64
C SER A 60 0.26 10.68 6.06
N THR A 61 -0.02 9.54 6.70
CA THR A 61 0.48 8.21 6.31
C THR A 61 -0.49 7.13 6.74
N GLY A 62 -0.37 5.95 6.15
CA GLY A 62 -1.12 4.77 6.51
C GLY A 62 -0.61 3.54 5.78
N LYS A 63 -1.18 2.38 6.11
CA LYS A 63 -0.90 1.14 5.38
C LYS A 63 -1.53 1.19 3.99
N ALA A 64 -0.96 0.45 3.05
CA ALA A 64 -1.51 0.27 1.73
C ALA A 64 -1.49 -1.20 1.35
N VAL A 65 -2.56 -1.67 0.70
CA VAL A 65 -2.67 -3.01 0.13
C VAL A 65 -3.11 -2.89 -1.32
N ILE A 66 -2.40 -3.58 -2.22
CA ILE A 66 -2.82 -3.79 -3.61
C ILE A 66 -2.92 -5.29 -3.83
N ALA A 67 -4.06 -5.79 -4.28
CA ALA A 67 -4.18 -7.17 -4.75
C ALA A 67 -4.52 -7.18 -6.24
N ILE A 68 -3.64 -7.75 -7.05
CA ILE A 68 -3.82 -7.89 -8.50
C ILE A 68 -4.26 -9.33 -8.78
N GLN A 69 -5.41 -9.46 -9.44
CA GLN A 69 -5.96 -10.75 -9.88
C GLN A 69 -6.22 -10.70 -11.38
N VAL A 70 -5.97 -11.81 -12.08
CA VAL A 70 -6.18 -11.93 -13.53
C VAL A 70 -6.87 -13.27 -13.83
N THR A 71 -7.96 -13.22 -14.59
CA THR A 71 -8.70 -14.39 -15.09
C THR A 71 -9.00 -14.20 -16.58
N GLY A 72 -8.27 -14.93 -17.43
CA GLY A 72 -8.36 -14.74 -18.88
C GLY A 72 -7.93 -13.32 -19.29
N THR A 73 -8.80 -12.59 -19.95
CA THR A 73 -8.57 -11.19 -20.34
C THR A 73 -9.03 -10.17 -19.29
N ASN A 74 -9.62 -10.61 -18.18
CA ASN A 74 -10.13 -9.72 -17.15
C ASN A 74 -9.11 -9.60 -16.02
N ALA A 75 -8.84 -8.38 -15.59
CA ALA A 75 -8.05 -8.08 -14.41
C ALA A 75 -8.93 -7.39 -13.36
N ASN A 76 -8.59 -7.57 -12.08
CA ASN A 76 -9.16 -6.80 -10.99
C ASN A 76 -8.02 -6.38 -10.05
N LEU A 77 -7.91 -5.08 -9.80
CA LEU A 77 -7.00 -4.53 -8.81
C LEU A 77 -7.83 -4.08 -7.61
N ALA A 78 -7.74 -4.83 -6.51
CA ALA A 78 -8.30 -4.39 -5.24
C ALA A 78 -7.28 -3.49 -4.53
N PHE A 79 -7.69 -2.30 -4.13
CA PHE A 79 -6.83 -1.31 -3.49
C PHE A 79 -7.42 -0.84 -2.17
N ASP A 80 -6.59 -0.84 -1.14
CA ASP A 80 -6.93 -0.44 0.21
C ASP A 80 -5.87 0.51 0.75
N MET A 81 -6.29 1.56 1.44
CA MET A 81 -5.40 2.54 2.06
C MET A 81 -5.93 2.90 3.44
N ASP A 82 -5.21 2.52 4.49
CA ASP A 82 -5.59 2.91 5.84
C ASP A 82 -5.32 4.41 6.07
N GLY A 83 -6.05 5.01 7.02
CA GLY A 83 -5.72 6.32 7.60
C GLY A 83 -6.39 7.51 6.92
N TYR A 84 -5.83 8.72 7.10
CA TYR A 84 -6.46 9.96 6.63
C TYR A 84 -6.18 10.25 5.15
N VAL A 85 -6.73 9.42 4.26
CA VAL A 85 -6.58 9.57 2.81
C VAL A 85 -7.31 10.83 2.34
N PHE A 86 -6.61 11.70 1.62
CA PHE A 86 -7.10 13.03 1.22
C PHE A 86 -7.60 13.92 2.37
N GLY A 87 -7.12 13.68 3.59
CA GLY A 87 -7.58 14.39 4.78
C GLY A 87 -8.99 13.99 5.25
N GLN A 88 -9.54 12.90 4.70
CA GLN A 88 -10.83 12.32 5.05
C GLN A 88 -10.65 11.05 5.89
N MET A 89 -11.75 10.41 6.25
CA MET A 89 -11.74 9.10 6.91
C MET A 89 -11.11 8.00 6.04
N ASP A 90 -10.78 6.89 6.70
CA ASP A 90 -10.31 5.66 6.08
C ASP A 90 -11.26 5.21 4.95
N PRO A 91 -10.81 5.20 3.67
CA PRO A 91 -11.63 4.75 2.56
C PRO A 91 -11.93 3.25 2.69
N PRO A 92 -13.12 2.78 2.27
CA PRO A 92 -13.33 1.35 2.10
C PRO A 92 -12.44 0.82 0.96
N LEU A 93 -12.14 -0.49 1.00
CA LEU A 93 -11.54 -1.23 -0.11
C LEU A 93 -12.25 -0.90 -1.43
N ILE A 94 -11.47 -0.52 -2.45
CA ILE A 94 -11.98 -0.31 -3.81
C ILE A 94 -11.55 -1.43 -4.74
N ASN A 95 -12.36 -1.71 -5.75
CA ASN A 95 -12.02 -2.62 -6.85
C ASN A 95 -11.93 -1.81 -8.14
N MET A 96 -10.81 -1.94 -8.83
CA MET A 96 -10.54 -1.31 -10.12
C MET A 96 -10.51 -2.43 -11.17
N PRO A 97 -11.61 -2.65 -11.90
CA PRO A 97 -11.62 -3.61 -13.00
C PRO A 97 -10.69 -3.12 -14.11
N GLY A 98 -10.15 -4.07 -14.86
CA GLY A 98 -9.34 -3.77 -16.02
C GLY A 98 -9.34 -4.91 -17.04
N THR A 99 -8.76 -4.61 -18.19
CA THR A 99 -8.61 -5.56 -19.31
C THR A 99 -7.14 -5.83 -19.58
N VAL A 100 -6.78 -7.09 -19.72
CA VAL A 100 -5.43 -7.53 -20.12
C VAL A 100 -5.31 -7.51 -21.64
N GLN A 101 -4.34 -6.76 -22.15
CA GLN A 101 -3.97 -6.68 -23.57
C GLN A 101 -2.47 -6.90 -23.72
N GLY A 102 -2.07 -8.16 -23.99
CA GLY A 102 -0.66 -8.55 -23.92
C GLY A 102 -0.14 -8.44 -22.49
N ASP A 103 0.97 -7.75 -22.29
CA ASP A 103 1.59 -7.52 -20.98
C ASP A 103 1.14 -6.21 -20.29
N ILE A 104 0.02 -5.65 -20.75
CA ILE A 104 -0.55 -4.43 -20.19
C ILE A 104 -1.92 -4.71 -19.58
N ILE A 105 -2.12 -4.30 -18.34
CA ILE A 105 -3.44 -4.18 -17.72
C ILE A 105 -3.93 -2.76 -17.94
N GLN A 106 -5.00 -2.57 -18.70
CA GLN A 106 -5.68 -1.28 -18.84
C GLN A 106 -6.76 -1.18 -17.76
N LEU A 107 -6.73 -0.13 -16.94
CA LEU A 107 -7.77 0.11 -15.93
C LEU A 107 -8.99 0.75 -16.60
N ASP A 108 -10.16 0.19 -16.34
CA ASP A 108 -11.40 0.67 -16.94
C ASP A 108 -11.88 1.94 -16.22
N ASP A 109 -12.27 2.97 -16.99
CA ASP A 109 -12.81 4.22 -16.44
C ASP A 109 -14.15 3.98 -15.74
N GLN A 110 -14.08 3.64 -14.46
CA GLN A 110 -15.24 3.41 -13.62
C GLN A 110 -15.19 4.35 -12.43
N GLY A 111 -16.33 4.98 -12.13
CA GLY A 111 -16.50 5.77 -10.92
C GLY A 111 -16.44 4.85 -9.69
N VAL A 112 -15.40 4.97 -8.88
CA VAL A 112 -15.17 4.15 -7.69
C VAL A 112 -15.32 4.96 -6.41
N GLY A 113 -16.58 5.08 -5.96
CA GLY A 113 -16.91 5.69 -4.67
C GLY A 113 -16.26 7.06 -4.49
N MET A 114 -15.47 7.23 -3.42
CA MET A 114 -14.84 8.50 -3.09
C MET A 114 -13.62 8.87 -3.92
N PHE A 115 -13.12 7.97 -4.78
CA PHE A 115 -11.97 8.25 -5.65
C PHE A 115 -12.37 8.75 -7.05
N GLY A 116 -13.67 8.82 -7.34
CA GLY A 116 -14.16 9.24 -8.64
C GLY A 116 -13.77 8.26 -9.75
N ASN A 117 -13.58 8.78 -10.95
CA ASN A 117 -13.21 8.02 -12.14
C ASN A 117 -11.73 7.64 -12.11
N ILE A 118 -11.39 6.36 -12.27
CA ILE A 118 -10.01 5.88 -12.34
C ILE A 118 -9.67 5.37 -13.73
N THR A 119 -8.60 5.89 -14.32
CA THR A 119 -8.02 5.39 -15.58
C THR A 119 -6.52 5.17 -15.42
N GLY A 120 -5.93 4.31 -16.22
CA GLY A 120 -4.49 4.05 -16.13
C GLY A 120 -4.06 2.75 -16.76
N ASN A 121 -2.79 2.40 -16.59
CA ASN A 121 -2.26 1.13 -17.02
C ASN A 121 -1.17 0.60 -16.09
N VAL A 122 -1.03 -0.73 -16.09
CA VAL A 122 0.11 -1.44 -15.53
C VAL A 122 0.81 -2.16 -16.69
N ASP A 123 1.97 -1.65 -17.08
CA ASP A 123 2.81 -2.24 -18.12
C ASP A 123 3.87 -3.11 -17.45
N ALA A 124 3.62 -4.43 -17.42
CA ALA A 124 4.48 -5.38 -16.72
C ALA A 124 5.87 -5.48 -17.39
N THR A 125 5.90 -5.44 -18.72
CA THR A 125 7.13 -5.56 -19.53
C THR A 125 8.07 -4.39 -19.36
N HIS A 126 7.54 -3.16 -19.26
CA HIS A 126 8.36 -1.98 -18.99
C HIS A 126 8.48 -1.69 -17.48
N GLY A 127 7.79 -2.46 -16.65
CA GLY A 127 7.75 -2.28 -15.20
C GLY A 127 7.22 -0.90 -14.81
N THR A 128 6.22 -0.36 -15.53
CA THR A 128 5.63 0.95 -15.24
C THR A 128 4.18 0.84 -14.81
N LEU A 129 3.76 1.74 -13.91
CA LEU A 129 2.39 1.90 -13.50
C LEU A 129 2.00 3.37 -13.63
N THR A 130 0.83 3.62 -14.23
CA THR A 130 0.21 4.94 -14.27
C THR A 130 -1.25 4.86 -13.85
N ALA A 131 -1.72 5.84 -13.08
CA ALA A 131 -3.12 5.98 -12.74
C ALA A 131 -3.52 7.45 -12.64
N THR A 132 -4.73 7.77 -13.07
CA THR A 132 -5.33 9.09 -13.01
C THR A 132 -6.72 8.99 -12.42
N LEU A 133 -6.98 9.74 -11.35
CA LEU A 133 -8.28 9.91 -10.73
C LEU A 133 -8.85 11.26 -11.13
N THR A 134 -10.09 11.28 -11.60
CA THR A 134 -10.85 12.51 -11.92
C THR A 134 -12.25 12.42 -11.35
N ASN A 135 -13.05 13.49 -11.47
CA ASN A 135 -14.45 13.51 -11.01
C ASN A 135 -14.61 13.05 -9.55
N ILE A 136 -13.64 13.39 -8.70
CA ILE A 136 -13.62 13.00 -7.28
C ILE A 136 -14.78 13.70 -6.55
N PRO A 137 -15.67 12.96 -5.86
CA PRO A 137 -16.79 13.57 -5.14
C PRO A 137 -16.35 14.62 -4.11
N GLY A 138 -17.19 15.64 -3.93
CA GLY A 138 -16.94 16.74 -3.00
C GLY A 138 -16.25 17.96 -3.63
N GLY A 139 -15.63 17.82 -4.81
CA GLY A 139 -15.12 18.96 -5.58
C GLY A 139 -13.88 19.66 -5.01
N PHE A 140 -13.34 19.19 -3.89
CA PHE A 140 -12.12 19.74 -3.29
C PHE A 140 -10.86 19.26 -4.00
N ILE A 141 -10.91 18.16 -4.74
CA ILE A 141 -9.79 17.61 -5.51
C ILE A 141 -10.20 17.60 -6.98
N LEU A 142 -9.36 18.18 -7.82
CA LEU A 142 -9.56 18.17 -9.27
C LEU A 142 -9.10 16.85 -9.89
N GLN A 143 -7.89 16.44 -9.50
CA GLN A 143 -7.23 15.30 -10.13
C GLN A 143 -6.19 14.71 -9.18
N VAL A 144 -6.02 13.38 -9.24
CA VAL A 144 -4.82 12.71 -8.71
C VAL A 144 -4.13 12.00 -9.85
N THR A 145 -2.82 12.12 -9.94
CA THR A 145 -2.01 11.34 -10.87
C THR A 145 -0.97 10.56 -10.09
N ALA A 146 -0.87 9.27 -10.35
CA ALA A 146 0.15 8.40 -9.78
C ALA A 146 0.97 7.78 -10.92
N THR A 147 2.28 7.76 -10.74
CA THR A 147 3.22 7.12 -11.67
C THR A 147 4.30 6.40 -10.90
N GLY A 148 4.81 5.30 -11.42
CA GLY A 148 5.89 4.60 -10.77
C GLY A 148 6.26 3.30 -11.43
N THR A 149 6.85 2.42 -10.63
CA THR A 149 7.39 1.13 -11.09
C THR A 149 6.60 -0.04 -10.54
N VAL A 150 6.39 -1.05 -11.37
CA VAL A 150 5.88 -2.36 -10.99
C VAL A 150 6.94 -3.42 -11.31
N THR A 151 7.09 -4.37 -10.40
CA THR A 151 8.06 -5.47 -10.49
C THR A 151 7.38 -6.73 -9.97
N ASN A 152 8.02 -7.89 -10.11
CA ASN A 152 7.51 -9.13 -9.53
C ASN A 152 7.60 -9.21 -7.99
N SER A 153 8.09 -8.16 -7.32
CA SER A 153 8.31 -8.16 -5.86
C SER A 153 7.87 -6.88 -5.16
N ALA A 154 7.59 -5.81 -5.90
CA ALA A 154 7.25 -4.51 -5.35
C ALA A 154 6.53 -3.60 -6.36
N ILE A 155 5.71 -2.70 -5.82
CA ILE A 155 5.14 -1.55 -6.52
C ILE A 155 5.55 -0.29 -5.76
N ASN A 156 6.15 0.67 -6.47
CA ASN A 156 6.56 1.96 -5.91
C ASN A 156 5.96 3.08 -6.74
N LEU A 157 5.11 3.92 -6.14
CA LEU A 157 4.44 5.03 -6.81
C LEU A 157 4.84 6.37 -6.19
N ALA A 158 4.97 7.38 -7.05
CA ALA A 158 4.87 8.77 -6.68
C ALA A 158 3.51 9.30 -7.16
N TYR A 159 2.84 10.09 -6.34
CA TYR A 159 1.55 10.68 -6.71
C TYR A 159 1.49 12.17 -6.43
N THR A 160 0.63 12.86 -7.17
CA THR A 160 0.30 14.27 -6.99
C THR A 160 -1.21 14.46 -6.91
N VAL A 161 -1.64 15.35 -6.02
CA VAL A 161 -3.06 15.70 -5.80
C VAL A 161 -3.24 17.17 -6.13
N SER A 162 -4.04 17.47 -7.16
CA SER A 162 -4.33 18.82 -7.61
C SER A 162 -5.65 19.31 -7.01
N PHE A 163 -5.64 20.52 -6.46
CA PHE A 163 -6.80 21.18 -5.87
C PHE A 163 -7.28 22.34 -6.75
N PRO A 164 -8.56 22.75 -6.66
CA PRO A 164 -9.03 23.99 -7.27
C PRO A 164 -8.26 25.21 -6.75
N GLY A 165 -8.09 26.23 -7.60
CA GLY A 165 -7.48 27.50 -7.24
C GLY A 165 -6.12 27.73 -7.89
N ALA A 166 -5.48 28.85 -7.50
CA ALA A 166 -4.16 29.21 -8.02
C ALA A 166 -3.08 28.24 -7.50
N PRO A 167 -1.97 28.07 -8.25
CA PRO A 167 -0.81 27.34 -7.78
C PRO A 167 -0.34 27.87 -6.42
N SER A 168 0.03 26.96 -5.52
CA SER A 168 0.54 27.28 -4.19
C SER A 168 1.63 26.27 -3.80
N PRO A 169 2.42 26.52 -2.73
CA PRO A 169 3.40 25.54 -2.27
C PRO A 169 2.83 24.17 -1.91
N THR A 170 1.52 24.06 -1.70
CA THR A 170 0.80 22.82 -1.38
C THR A 170 -0.10 22.32 -2.51
N ASN A 171 -0.09 22.96 -3.69
CA ASN A 171 -0.89 22.58 -4.85
C ASN A 171 -0.02 22.50 -6.13
N PRO A 172 0.28 21.29 -6.64
CA PRO A 172 -0.23 20.01 -6.18
C PRO A 172 0.44 19.53 -4.88
N ALA A 173 -0.32 18.85 -4.03
CA ALA A 173 0.26 18.07 -2.95
C ALA A 173 0.93 16.83 -3.53
N ARG A 174 1.95 16.31 -2.83
CA ARG A 174 2.78 15.20 -3.29
C ARG A 174 2.76 14.08 -2.27
N GLY A 175 2.92 12.86 -2.74
CA GLY A 175 3.17 11.72 -1.89
C GLY A 175 3.81 10.55 -2.60
N ALA A 176 4.05 9.50 -1.84
CA ALA A 176 4.63 8.27 -2.32
C ALA A 176 3.94 7.07 -1.68
N MET A 177 4.00 5.92 -2.34
CA MET A 177 3.55 4.64 -1.84
C MET A 177 4.56 3.57 -2.22
N SER A 178 4.84 2.67 -1.30
CA SER A 178 5.70 1.50 -1.54
C SER A 178 5.04 0.30 -0.91
N VAL A 179 4.81 -0.74 -1.73
CA VAL A 179 4.23 -2.00 -1.31
C VAL A 179 5.08 -3.15 -1.87
N ILE A 180 5.24 -4.21 -1.08
CA ILE A 180 6.02 -5.40 -1.44
C ILE A 180 5.09 -6.60 -1.61
N LEU A 181 5.39 -7.46 -2.58
CA LEU A 181 4.65 -8.70 -2.80
C LEU A 181 4.80 -9.58 -1.56
N ILE A 182 3.67 -10.07 -1.07
CA ILE A 182 3.59 -11.10 -0.04
C ILE A 182 3.40 -12.43 -0.75
N PRO A 183 4.43 -13.29 -0.83
CA PRO A 183 4.32 -14.56 -1.54
C PRO A 183 3.24 -15.44 -0.91
N PRO A 184 2.53 -16.29 -1.67
CA PRO A 184 1.61 -17.26 -1.08
C PRO A 184 2.31 -18.20 -0.10
N ILE A 185 1.62 -18.58 0.98
CA ILE A 185 2.13 -19.59 1.91
C ILE A 185 2.20 -20.93 1.19
N THR A 186 3.38 -21.57 1.22
CA THR A 186 3.64 -22.89 0.66
C THR A 186 4.24 -23.78 1.72
N ILE A 187 3.64 -24.95 1.98
CA ILE A 187 4.24 -25.97 2.86
C ILE A 187 5.44 -26.58 2.14
N THR A 188 6.64 -26.40 2.69
CA THR A 188 7.90 -26.87 2.10
C THR A 188 8.35 -28.20 2.70
N GLN A 189 7.97 -28.48 3.94
CA GLN A 189 8.23 -29.75 4.60
C GLN A 189 7.04 -30.17 5.47
N PHE A 190 6.73 -31.45 5.42
CA PHE A 190 5.81 -32.11 6.32
C PHE A 190 6.42 -33.44 6.76
N GLY A 191 6.51 -33.66 8.06
CA GLY A 191 7.09 -34.88 8.63
C GLY A 191 6.52 -35.21 10.00
N ARG A 192 6.80 -36.43 10.47
CA ARG A 192 6.44 -36.89 11.81
C ARG A 192 7.70 -37.10 12.63
N GLN A 193 7.68 -36.63 13.88
CA GLN A 193 8.72 -36.89 14.87
C GLN A 193 8.06 -37.37 16.17
N GLY A 194 8.09 -38.69 16.40
CA GLY A 194 7.43 -39.32 17.54
C GLY A 194 5.90 -39.10 17.53
N THR A 195 5.40 -38.42 18.55
CA THR A 195 3.98 -38.06 18.71
C THR A 195 3.63 -36.69 18.14
N SER A 196 4.55 -36.06 17.41
CA SER A 196 4.36 -34.74 16.81
C SER A 196 4.49 -34.75 15.30
N LEU A 197 3.84 -33.80 14.65
CA LEU A 197 4.01 -33.42 13.25
C LEU A 197 4.86 -32.17 13.19
N MET A 198 5.80 -32.14 12.25
CA MET A 198 6.64 -30.98 11.94
C MET A 198 6.18 -30.40 10.61
N LEU A 199 5.92 -29.10 10.61
CA LEU A 199 5.58 -28.32 9.43
C LEU A 199 6.66 -27.27 9.23
N GLN A 200 7.12 -27.12 8.00
CA GLN A 200 7.87 -25.96 7.55
C GLN A 200 7.14 -25.35 6.35
N TRP A 201 7.19 -24.03 6.24
CA TRP A 201 6.60 -23.29 5.14
C TRP A 201 7.48 -22.15 4.68
N SER A 202 7.11 -21.57 3.55
CA SER A 202 7.68 -20.34 3.00
C SER A 202 6.56 -19.41 2.55
N GLY A 203 6.84 -18.11 2.46
CA GLY A 203 5.84 -17.10 2.07
C GLY A 203 4.89 -16.72 3.21
N GLY A 204 3.90 -15.91 2.85
CA GLY A 204 2.99 -15.20 3.75
C GLY A 204 3.70 -14.13 4.58
N GLN A 205 2.89 -13.38 5.31
CA GLN A 205 3.34 -12.46 6.34
C GLN A 205 2.69 -12.85 7.68
N GLY A 206 3.54 -12.98 8.70
CA GLY A 206 3.13 -13.34 10.04
C GLY A 206 2.35 -12.21 10.75
N PRO A 207 1.78 -12.48 11.93
CA PRO A 207 1.90 -13.73 12.67
C PRO A 207 1.15 -14.91 12.03
N PHE A 208 1.75 -16.09 12.14
CA PHE A 208 1.23 -17.37 11.67
C PHE A 208 0.60 -18.16 12.81
N THR A 209 -0.47 -18.89 12.52
CA THR A 209 -0.99 -19.97 13.38
C THR A 209 -1.16 -21.23 12.56
N VAL A 210 -0.79 -22.39 13.11
CA VAL A 210 -1.24 -23.66 12.55
C VAL A 210 -2.65 -23.89 13.06
N GLN A 211 -3.56 -24.20 12.15
CA GLN A 211 -4.95 -24.48 12.45
C GLN A 211 -5.31 -25.89 12.01
N GLN A 212 -6.29 -26.50 12.68
CA GLN A 212 -6.82 -27.81 12.34
C GLN A 212 -8.32 -27.80 12.07
N ALA A 213 -8.77 -28.69 11.20
CA ALA A 213 -10.17 -29.02 10.96
C ALA A 213 -10.32 -30.52 10.67
N THR A 214 -11.52 -31.07 10.89
CA THR A 214 -11.85 -32.46 10.54
C THR A 214 -12.34 -32.62 9.10
N ASP A 215 -12.80 -31.52 8.49
CA ASP A 215 -13.34 -31.47 7.13
C ASP A 215 -12.92 -30.12 6.51
N PRO A 216 -12.34 -30.11 5.29
CA PRO A 216 -11.78 -28.89 4.71
C PRO A 216 -12.87 -27.89 4.28
N SER A 217 -14.13 -28.32 4.18
CA SER A 217 -15.27 -27.47 3.83
C SER A 217 -15.82 -26.69 5.03
N LEU A 218 -15.40 -27.01 6.26
CA LEU A 218 -15.85 -26.32 7.46
C LEU A 218 -15.31 -24.88 7.49
N ALA A 219 -16.20 -23.95 7.82
CA ALA A 219 -15.87 -22.54 8.00
C ALA A 219 -15.02 -22.30 9.27
N VAL A 220 -15.12 -23.20 10.27
CA VAL A 220 -14.46 -23.05 11.56
C VAL A 220 -13.21 -23.91 11.60
N TRP A 221 -12.07 -23.25 11.80
CA TRP A 221 -10.77 -23.86 12.02
C TRP A 221 -10.32 -23.54 13.45
N SER A 222 -9.72 -24.51 14.13
CA SER A 222 -9.23 -24.33 15.50
C SER A 222 -7.72 -24.13 15.50
N ASP A 223 -7.23 -23.10 16.17
CA ASP A 223 -5.79 -22.89 16.36
C ASP A 223 -5.19 -24.03 17.20
N VAL A 224 -4.10 -24.63 16.71
CA VAL A 224 -3.32 -25.66 17.43
C VAL A 224 -1.96 -25.14 17.92
N THR A 225 -1.56 -23.95 17.46
CA THR A 225 -0.39 -23.24 17.95
C THR A 225 -0.77 -21.81 18.33
N ALA A 226 0.01 -21.21 19.23
CA ALA A 226 -0.01 -19.76 19.40
C ALA A 226 0.49 -19.06 18.11
N ALA A 227 0.13 -17.78 17.98
CA ALA A 227 0.63 -16.91 16.94
C ALA A 227 2.16 -16.81 16.98
N THR A 228 2.84 -16.99 15.83
CA THR A 228 4.31 -16.98 15.72
C THR A 228 4.80 -16.29 14.45
N THR A 229 5.99 -15.71 14.45
CA THR A 229 6.64 -15.21 13.22
C THR A 229 7.54 -16.27 12.57
N ASN A 230 7.74 -17.42 13.22
CA ASN A 230 8.56 -18.50 12.68
C ASN A 230 7.87 -19.18 11.50
N THR A 231 8.65 -19.66 10.54
CA THR A 231 8.15 -20.41 9.37
C THR A 231 8.18 -21.93 9.57
N SER A 232 8.09 -22.34 10.83
CA SER A 232 8.04 -23.75 11.23
C SER A 232 7.23 -23.91 12.50
N ALA A 233 6.52 -25.03 12.63
CA ALA A 233 5.79 -25.39 13.83
C ALA A 233 5.85 -26.90 14.08
N THR A 234 5.74 -27.25 15.36
CA THR A 234 5.54 -28.62 15.82
C THR A 234 4.17 -28.71 16.45
N VAL A 235 3.32 -29.61 15.95
CA VAL A 235 1.96 -29.82 16.47
C VAL A 235 1.79 -31.27 16.92
N PRO A 236 1.04 -31.55 17.99
CA PRO A 236 0.74 -32.92 18.38
C PRO A 236 0.02 -33.67 17.26
N VAL A 237 0.29 -34.96 17.09
CA VAL A 237 -0.51 -35.83 16.22
C VAL A 237 -1.93 -35.87 16.78
N PRO A 238 -2.96 -35.49 16.00
CA PRO A 238 -4.35 -35.51 16.45
C PRO A 238 -4.77 -36.89 16.94
N VAL A 239 -5.37 -36.94 18.12
CA VAL A 239 -5.88 -38.19 18.70
C VAL A 239 -7.30 -38.42 18.15
N GLY A 240 -7.55 -39.57 17.53
CA GLY A 240 -8.90 -39.99 17.17
C GLY A 240 -9.33 -39.87 15.71
N GLY A 241 -8.42 -39.63 14.75
CA GLY A 241 -8.74 -39.76 13.32
C GLY A 241 -7.99 -38.82 12.40
N ASN A 242 -8.53 -38.67 11.18
CA ASN A 242 -8.01 -37.77 10.15
C ASN A 242 -8.22 -36.32 10.58
N ALA A 243 -7.15 -35.52 10.60
CA ALA A 243 -7.24 -34.08 10.70
C ALA A 243 -6.54 -33.44 9.51
N ILE A 244 -7.00 -32.25 9.18
CA ILE A 244 -6.45 -31.42 8.12
C ILE A 244 -5.80 -30.23 8.81
N LEU A 245 -4.54 -29.99 8.48
CA LEU A 245 -3.78 -28.86 8.99
C LEU A 245 -3.64 -27.81 7.90
N ARG A 246 -3.67 -26.54 8.29
CA ARG A 246 -3.24 -25.42 7.46
C ARG A 246 -2.39 -24.47 8.27
N VAL A 247 -1.56 -23.70 7.59
CA VAL A 247 -0.91 -22.53 8.17
C VAL A 247 -1.75 -21.32 7.78
N ALA A 248 -2.26 -20.60 8.75
CA ALA A 248 -2.90 -19.31 8.58
C ALA A 248 -1.86 -18.20 8.80
N GLY A 249 -1.90 -17.18 7.95
CA GLY A 249 -1.05 -16.00 7.91
C GLY A 249 -1.41 -15.21 6.66
N GLN A 250 -1.09 -13.92 6.60
CA GLN A 250 -1.46 -13.07 5.47
C GLN A 250 -0.31 -12.21 5.00
#